data_AF-A0A953HJI7-F1
#
_entry.id   AF-A0A953HJI7-F1
#
_cell.length_a   1.000
_cell.length_b   1.000
_cell.length_c   1.000
_cell.angle_alpha   90.00
_cell.angle_beta   90.00
_cell.angle_gamma   90.00
#
_symmetry.space_group_name_H-M   'P 1'
#
loop_
_entity.id
_entity.type
_entity.pdbx_description
1 polymer ?
#
loop_
_entity_poly.entity_id
_entity_poly.type
_entity_poly.pdbx_seq_one_letter_code
_entity_poly.pdbx_strand_id
1 'polypeptide(L)'
;MMIFGIHQKSPALLDIFTHNAAAWLGTGVHLVRYEDAVRAVKDIDAPASRTFFGELMDAAGIDLPEDWRERVTIGADRRQSRTARENLKLPEGLEFPAELPETQRRLVDFHAPGLRALLGYA
;
A
#
# COMPACT_ATOMS: atom_id res chain seq x y z
N MET A 1 1.56 -7.36 -15.76
CA MET A 1 1.13 -6.73 -17.04
C MET A 1 1.50 -5.24 -17.12
N MET A 2 1.16 -4.35 -16.17
CA MET A 2 1.89 -3.07 -16.04
C MET A 2 3.31 -3.29 -15.46
N ILE A 3 3.46 -4.20 -14.49
CA ILE A 3 4.76 -4.70 -14.01
C ILE A 3 5.60 -5.40 -15.10
N PHE A 4 4.96 -5.90 -16.17
CA PHE A 4 5.65 -6.56 -17.29
C PHE A 4 5.84 -5.65 -18.52
N GLY A 5 5.59 -4.34 -18.39
CA GLY A 5 5.88 -3.38 -19.45
C GLY A 5 5.06 -3.52 -20.74
N ILE A 6 3.89 -4.16 -20.70
CA ILE A 6 3.04 -4.32 -21.89
C ILE A 6 2.38 -2.98 -22.19
N HIS A 7 2.93 -2.30 -23.20
CA HIS A 7 2.56 -0.96 -23.60
C HIS A 7 1.07 -0.89 -23.98
N GLN A 8 0.35 0.10 -23.43
CA GLN A 8 -1.04 0.46 -23.75
C GLN A 8 -2.16 -0.54 -23.39
N LYS A 9 -1.88 -1.60 -22.62
CA LYS A 9 -2.96 -2.44 -22.06
C LYS A 9 -3.00 -2.33 -20.54
N SER A 10 -3.97 -1.56 -20.03
CA SER A 10 -4.27 -1.58 -18.60
C SER A 10 -4.99 -2.89 -18.27
N PRO A 11 -4.46 -3.74 -17.38
CA PRO A 11 -5.12 -5.00 -17.03
C PRO A 11 -6.40 -4.73 -16.25
N ALA A 12 -7.34 -5.68 -16.30
CA ALA A 12 -8.52 -5.59 -15.45
C ALA A 12 -8.09 -5.61 -13.98
N LEU A 13 -8.83 -4.89 -13.12
CA LEU A 13 -8.57 -4.84 -11.68
C LEU A 13 -8.41 -6.24 -11.09
N LEU A 14 -9.34 -7.15 -11.43
CA LEU A 14 -9.33 -8.52 -10.96
C LEU A 14 -8.03 -9.25 -11.34
N ASP A 15 -7.55 -9.08 -12.58
CA ASP A 15 -6.30 -9.69 -13.02
C ASP A 15 -5.11 -9.15 -12.23
N ILE A 16 -5.05 -7.83 -11.99
CA ILE A 16 -3.95 -7.20 -11.23
C ILE A 16 -3.88 -7.80 -9.83
N PHE A 17 -4.99 -7.79 -9.10
CA PHE A 17 -4.98 -8.25 -7.72
C PHE A 17 -4.87 -9.77 -7.61
N THR A 18 -5.42 -10.53 -8.57
CA THR A 18 -5.27 -11.99 -8.60
C THR A 18 -3.79 -12.35 -8.71
N HIS A 19 -3.09 -11.82 -9.71
CA HIS A 19 -1.73 -12.24 -10.03
C HIS A 19 -0.66 -11.57 -9.16
N ASN A 20 -0.93 -10.40 -8.56
CA ASN A 20 0.05 -9.67 -7.75
C ASN A 20 -0.19 -9.76 -6.24
N ALA A 21 -1.37 -10.19 -5.79
CA ALA A 21 -1.69 -10.27 -4.37
C ALA A 21 -2.35 -11.61 -4.00
N ALA A 22 -3.58 -11.85 -4.46
CA ALA A 22 -4.40 -12.98 -3.98
C ALA A 22 -3.74 -14.35 -4.19
N ALA A 23 -3.13 -14.59 -5.36
CA ALA A 23 -2.47 -15.86 -5.66
C ALA A 23 -1.25 -16.15 -4.76
N TRP A 24 -0.70 -15.13 -4.08
CA TRP A 24 0.50 -15.24 -3.25
C TRP A 24 0.20 -15.44 -1.76
N LEU A 25 -0.99 -15.07 -1.28
CA LEU A 25 -1.30 -15.02 0.17
C LEU A 25 -1.14 -16.39 0.89
N GLY A 26 -1.21 -17.50 0.16
CA GLY A 26 -1.00 -18.85 0.70
C GLY A 26 0.40 -19.42 0.50
N THR A 27 1.32 -18.71 -0.14
CA THR A 27 2.65 -19.22 -0.53
C THR A 27 3.75 -18.85 0.46
N GLY A 28 3.40 -18.43 1.67
CA GLY A 28 4.35 -17.98 2.70
C GLY A 28 4.89 -16.56 2.49
N VAL A 29 4.22 -15.72 1.71
CA VAL A 29 4.60 -14.31 1.56
C VAL A 29 4.32 -13.52 2.84
N HIS A 30 5.10 -12.47 3.06
CA HIS A 30 4.82 -11.46 4.08
C HIS A 30 3.98 -10.33 3.49
N LEU A 31 2.69 -10.27 3.85
CA LEU A 31 1.77 -9.24 3.36
C LEU A 31 1.99 -7.93 4.11
N VAL A 32 2.30 -6.87 3.37
CA VAL A 32 2.38 -5.50 3.90
C VAL A 32 1.25 -4.66 3.33
N ARG A 33 0.38 -4.14 4.21
CA ARG A 33 -0.65 -3.18 3.83
C ARG A 33 -0.10 -1.77 3.88
N TYR A 34 -0.47 -0.96 2.89
CA TYR A 34 -0.01 0.43 2.80
C TYR A 34 -0.42 1.24 4.04
N GLU A 35 -1.63 1.00 4.56
CA GLU A 35 -2.19 1.73 5.69
C GLU A 35 -1.44 1.45 6.99
N ASP A 36 -0.97 0.22 7.19
CA ASP A 36 -0.15 -0.15 8.35
C ASP A 36 1.24 0.49 8.26
N ALA A 37 1.84 0.50 7.06
CA ALA A 37 3.11 1.19 6.83
C ALA A 37 2.99 2.70 7.08
N VAL A 38 1.93 3.34 6.58
CA VAL A 38 1.67 4.76 6.83
C VAL A 38 1.44 5.04 8.32
N ARG A 39 0.72 4.16 9.03
CA ARG A 39 0.52 4.29 10.48
C ARG A 39 1.86 4.21 11.23
N ALA A 40 2.70 3.24 10.89
CA ALA A 40 4.01 3.06 11.51
C ALA A 40 4.96 4.23 11.24
N VAL A 41 4.92 4.81 10.03
CA VAL A 41 5.70 6.00 9.68
C VAL A 41 5.23 7.24 10.45
N LYS A 42 3.92 7.42 10.61
CA LYS A 42 3.34 8.59 11.29
C LYS A 42 3.68 8.65 12.79
N ASP A 43 3.81 7.50 13.42
CA ASP A 43 4.12 7.38 14.85
C ASP A 43 5.41 6.56 15.04
N ILE A 44 6.51 7.07 14.47
CA ILE A 44 7.76 6.32 14.31
C ILE A 44 8.40 5.88 15.63
N ASP A 45 8.13 6.62 16.73
CA ASP A 45 8.66 6.34 18.06
C ASP A 45 7.80 5.35 18.86
N ALA A 46 6.62 4.98 18.36
CA ALA A 46 5.78 3.99 19.02
C ALA A 46 6.44 2.60 19.04
N PRO A 47 6.28 1.83 20.14
CA PRO A 47 6.72 0.44 20.20
C PRO A 47 6.13 -0.43 19.07
N ALA A 48 4.89 -0.13 18.66
CA ALA A 48 4.22 -0.80 17.55
C ALA A 48 4.94 -0.57 16.21
N SER A 49 5.47 0.64 15.97
CA SER A 49 6.21 0.97 14.76
C SER A 49 7.54 0.23 14.69
N ARG A 50 8.27 0.16 15.82
CA ARG A 50 9.49 -0.69 15.90
C ARG A 50 9.17 -2.15 15.60
N THR A 51 8.04 -2.66 16.12
CA THR A 51 7.60 -4.04 15.87
C THR A 51 7.33 -4.25 14.38
N PHE A 52 6.55 -3.36 13.75
CA PHE A 52 6.24 -3.42 12.33
C PHE A 52 7.50 -3.43 11.44
N PHE A 53 8.45 -2.52 11.66
CA PHE A 53 9.69 -2.49 10.86
C PHE A 53 10.62 -3.67 11.19
N GLY A 54 10.62 -4.14 12.44
CA GLY A 54 11.35 -5.35 12.82
C GLY A 54 10.84 -6.59 12.08
N GLU A 55 9.53 -6.82 12.09
CA GLU A 55 8.89 -7.92 11.36
C GLU A 55 9.10 -7.81 9.85
N LEU A 56 9.05 -6.59 9.30
CA LEU A 56 9.32 -6.36 7.87
C LEU A 56 10.75 -6.72 7.47
N MET A 57 11.74 -6.34 8.29
CA MET A 57 13.15 -6.63 8.01
C MET A 57 13.46 -8.11 8.23
N ASP A 58 12.91 -8.71 9.29
CA ASP A 58 13.02 -10.16 9.56
C ASP A 58 12.43 -10.99 8.42
N ALA A 59 11.27 -10.59 7.87
CA ALA A 59 10.68 -11.22 6.70
C ALA A 59 11.57 -11.13 5.44
N ALA A 60 12.46 -10.13 5.37
CA ALA A 60 13.47 -10.00 4.34
C ALA A 60 14.79 -10.71 4.68
N GLY A 61 14.91 -11.32 5.87
CA GLY A 61 16.14 -11.94 6.37
C GLY A 61 17.23 -10.92 6.74
N ILE A 62 16.83 -9.72 7.17
CA ILE A 62 17.73 -8.59 7.46
C ILE A 62 17.51 -8.14 8.90
N ASP A 63 18.60 -7.90 9.63
CA ASP A 63 18.53 -7.31 10.97
C ASP A 63 18.09 -5.84 10.90
N LEU A 64 17.23 -5.42 11.82
CA LEU A 64 16.81 -4.02 11.91
C LEU A 64 18.00 -3.14 12.32
N PRO A 65 18.46 -2.20 11.45
CA PRO A 65 19.61 -1.34 11.75
C PRO A 65 19.34 -0.41 12.94
N GLU A 66 20.37 -0.02 13.69
CA GLU A 66 20.20 0.90 14.83
C GLU A 66 19.64 2.27 14.42
N ASP A 67 20.00 2.75 13.22
CA ASP A 67 19.60 4.02 12.62
C ASP A 67 18.29 3.94 11.80
N TRP A 68 17.51 2.85 11.93
CA TRP A 68 16.33 2.60 11.10
C TRP A 68 15.32 3.76 11.10
N ARG A 69 15.12 4.44 12.25
CA ARG A 69 14.17 5.57 12.36
C ARG A 69 14.57 6.73 11.48
N GLU A 70 15.86 7.07 11.45
CA GLU A 70 16.38 8.14 10.62
C GLU A 70 16.18 7.80 9.13
N ARG A 71 16.52 6.58 8.73
CA ARG A 71 16.35 6.10 7.35
C ARG A 71 14.89 6.15 6.89
N VAL A 72 13.97 5.64 7.71
CA VAL A 72 12.53 5.66 7.41
C VAL A 72 12.02 7.10 7.32
N THR A 73 12.41 7.96 8.25
CA THR A 73 11.98 9.37 8.28
C THR A 73 12.43 10.12 7.02
N ILE A 74 13.69 9.93 6.61
CA ILE A 74 14.23 10.53 5.39
C ILE A 74 13.51 9.98 4.15
N GLY A 75 13.35 8.65 4.06
CA GLY A 75 12.71 8.00 2.91
C GLY A 75 11.21 8.32 2.77
N ALA A 76 10.53 8.60 3.88
CA ALA A 76 9.12 8.94 3.92
C ALA A 76 8.83 10.45 3.84
N ASP A 77 9.86 11.31 3.69
CA ASP A 77 9.66 12.75 3.57
C ASP A 77 8.82 13.07 2.32
N ARG A 78 7.58 13.51 2.57
CA ARG A 78 6.60 13.84 1.51
C ARG A 78 7.09 14.95 0.60
N ARG A 79 7.99 15.82 1.07
CA ARG A 79 8.61 16.89 0.25
C ARG A 79 9.45 16.31 -0.89
N GLN A 80 9.96 15.10 -0.74
CA GLN A 80 10.75 14.38 -1.74
C GLN A 80 9.87 13.53 -2.69
N SER A 81 8.57 13.42 -2.43
CA SER A 81 7.66 12.58 -3.22
C SER A 81 6.85 13.39 -4.22
N ARG A 82 7.12 13.19 -5.51
CA ARG A 82 6.34 13.79 -6.61
C ARG A 82 4.87 13.32 -6.66
N THR A 83 4.55 12.23 -5.99
CA THR A 83 3.21 11.63 -5.95
C THR A 83 2.52 11.81 -4.60
N ALA A 84 3.11 12.58 -3.67
CA ALA A 84 2.41 12.97 -2.45
C ALA A 84 1.13 13.73 -2.80
N ARG A 85 0.07 13.50 -2.02
CA ARG A 85 -1.28 14.03 -2.29
C ARG A 85 -1.30 15.55 -2.49
N GLU A 86 -0.53 16.28 -1.69
CA GLU A 86 -0.35 17.74 -1.73
C GLU A 86 0.38 18.24 -2.98
N ASN A 87 1.09 17.34 -3.68
CA ASN A 87 1.82 17.65 -4.90
C ASN A 87 0.98 17.33 -6.16
N LEU A 88 -0.23 16.77 -6.00
CA LEU A 88 -1.13 16.47 -7.11
C LEU A 88 -1.86 17.72 -7.59
N LYS A 89 -1.84 17.95 -8.90
CA LYS A 89 -2.65 18.99 -9.55
C LYS A 89 -4.01 18.39 -9.93
N LEU A 90 -5.05 18.79 -9.21
CA LEU A 90 -6.42 18.37 -9.50
C LEU A 90 -7.14 19.45 -10.32
N PRO A 91 -8.11 19.08 -11.17
CA PRO A 91 -9.02 20.04 -11.78
C PRO A 91 -9.74 20.88 -10.73
N GLU A 92 -10.11 22.11 -11.08
CA GLU A 92 -10.82 23.02 -10.20
C GLU A 92 -12.15 22.41 -9.71
N GLY A 93 -12.43 22.56 -8.40
CA GLY A 93 -13.64 22.02 -7.77
C GLY A 93 -13.59 20.52 -7.46
N LEU A 94 -12.49 19.81 -7.78
CA LEU A 94 -12.34 18.39 -7.44
C LEU A 94 -11.54 18.21 -6.15
N GLU A 95 -12.17 17.64 -5.12
CA GLU A 95 -11.48 17.18 -3.92
C GLU A 95 -11.11 15.70 -4.05
N PHE A 96 -9.84 15.36 -3.80
CA PHE A 96 -9.44 13.96 -3.71
C PHE A 96 -10.05 13.39 -2.41
N PRO A 97 -10.77 12.25 -2.43
CA PRO A 97 -11.38 11.75 -1.20
C PRO A 97 -10.31 11.17 -0.26
N ALA A 98 -10.57 11.15 1.04
CA ALA A 98 -9.70 10.47 2.01
C ALA A 98 -9.83 8.94 1.91
N GLU A 99 -11.04 8.48 1.59
CA GLU A 99 -11.40 7.07 1.44
C GLU A 99 -12.33 6.89 0.24
N LEU A 100 -12.38 5.68 -0.30
CA LEU A 100 -13.24 5.37 -1.44
C LEU A 100 -14.73 5.56 -1.06
N PRO A 101 -15.55 6.33 -1.80
CA PRO A 101 -16.98 6.49 -1.49
C PRO A 101 -17.75 5.18 -1.52
N GLU A 102 -18.89 5.13 -0.82
CA GLU A 102 -19.70 3.90 -0.69
C GLU A 102 -20.08 3.26 -2.04
N THR A 103 -20.57 4.06 -2.99
CA THR A 103 -20.90 3.55 -4.33
C THR A 103 -19.69 2.94 -5.04
N GLN A 104 -18.51 3.54 -4.87
CA GLN A 104 -17.28 3.04 -5.50
C GLN A 104 -16.78 1.75 -4.82
N ARG A 105 -16.94 1.62 -3.50
CA ARG A 105 -16.71 0.36 -2.78
C ARG A 105 -17.59 -0.77 -3.31
N ARG A 106 -18.89 -0.50 -3.48
CA ARG A 106 -19.85 -1.47 -4.06
C ARG A 106 -19.51 -1.87 -5.50
N LEU A 107 -18.96 -0.94 -6.29
CA LEU A 107 -18.49 -1.25 -7.65
C LEU A 107 -17.28 -2.19 -7.63
N VAL A 108 -16.36 -2.02 -6.66
CA VAL A 108 -15.27 -2.99 -6.46
C VAL A 108 -15.83 -4.36 -6.13
N ASP A 109 -16.80 -4.46 -5.23
CA ASP A 109 -17.39 -5.76 -4.84
C ASP A 109 -18.16 -6.40 -6.00
N PHE A 110 -18.80 -5.61 -6.86
CA PHE A 110 -19.46 -6.10 -8.07
C PHE A 110 -18.46 -6.66 -9.10
N HIS A 111 -17.32 -5.97 -9.32
CA HIS A 111 -16.33 -6.34 -10.32
C HIS A 111 -15.27 -7.35 -9.84
N ALA A 112 -15.03 -7.43 -8.54
CA ALA A 112 -14.08 -8.35 -7.91
C ALA A 112 -14.65 -8.91 -6.58
N PRO A 113 -15.66 -9.79 -6.65
CA PRO A 113 -16.33 -10.31 -5.46
C PRO A 113 -15.36 -10.98 -4.48
N GLY A 114 -15.47 -10.61 -3.20
CA GLY A 114 -14.65 -11.19 -2.12
C GLY A 114 -13.21 -10.66 -2.03
N LEU A 115 -12.75 -9.86 -2.98
CA LEU A 115 -11.36 -9.39 -3.01
C LEU A 115 -11.02 -8.50 -1.80
N ARG A 116 -11.91 -7.56 -1.44
CA ARG A 116 -11.71 -6.67 -0.28
C ARG A 116 -11.59 -7.47 1.02
N ALA A 117 -12.52 -8.41 1.22
CA ALA A 117 -12.51 -9.29 2.39
C ALA A 117 -11.24 -10.16 2.46
N LEU A 118 -10.80 -10.72 1.32
CA LEU A 118 -9.57 -11.50 1.23
C LEU A 118 -8.33 -10.69 1.65
N LEU A 119 -8.30 -9.40 1.32
CA LEU A 119 -7.23 -8.48 1.69
C LEU A 119 -7.43 -7.81 3.07
N GLY A 120 -8.45 -8.21 3.83
CA GLY A 120 -8.70 -7.74 5.19
C GLY A 120 -9.43 -6.39 5.28
N TYR A 121 -10.12 -5.97 4.22
CA TYR A 121 -10.97 -4.77 4.21
C TYR A 121 -12.44 -5.16 4.39
N ALA A 122 -13.11 -4.53 5.38
CA ALA A 122 -14.56 -4.58 5.57
C ALA A 122 -15.26 -3.63 4.59
#